data_AF-A0A1Y4BDC8-F1
#
_entry.id   AF-A0A1Y4BDC8-F1
#
_cell.length_a   1.000
_cell.length_b   1.000
_cell.length_c   1.000
_cell.angle_alpha   90.00
_cell.angle_beta   90.00
_cell.angle_gamma   90.00
#
_symmetry.space_group_name_H-M   'P 1'
#
loop_
_entity.id
_entity.type
_entity.pdbx_description
1 polymer ?
#
loop_
_entity_poly.entity_id
_entity_poly.type
_entity_poly.pdbx_seq_one_letter_code
_entity_poly.pdbx_strand_id
1 'polypeptide(L)'
;MRDNSCSLSVRMTDEQYQRLCRYLAITRLPVTTYFRKLIKETTIHARMPRQKIDPHPAVNHIYSNIRQIARCPRARELAPEQIAQLEFLADKLCEECFLLSTQQ
;
A
#
# COMPACT_ATOMS: atom_id res chain seq x y z
N MET A 1 11.36 -30.87 -8.31
CA MET A 1 11.98 -30.27 -9.51
C MET A 1 10.89 -29.80 -10.46
N ARG A 2 11.05 -28.66 -11.16
CA ARG A 2 10.08 -28.24 -12.20
C ARG A 2 10.38 -29.01 -13.48
N ASP A 3 9.39 -29.75 -13.97
CA ASP A 3 9.48 -30.43 -15.25
C ASP A 3 9.22 -29.43 -16.39
N ASN A 4 10.26 -29.15 -17.18
CA ASN A 4 10.21 -28.27 -18.34
C ASN A 4 10.50 -29.05 -19.64
N SER A 5 10.28 -30.37 -19.65
CA SER A 5 10.60 -31.23 -20.79
C SER A 5 9.66 -31.06 -21.99
N CYS A 6 8.52 -30.37 -21.82
CA CYS A 6 7.59 -30.04 -22.91
C CYS A 6 7.52 -28.52 -23.16
N SER A 7 7.55 -28.13 -24.44
CA SER A 7 7.29 -26.77 -24.89
C SER A 7 5.87 -26.62 -25.44
N LEU A 8 5.23 -25.50 -25.16
CA LEU A 8 3.91 -25.14 -25.67
C LEU A 8 4.02 -23.80 -26.41
N SER A 9 3.59 -23.79 -27.67
CA SER A 9 3.52 -22.58 -28.48
C SER A 9 2.09 -22.06 -28.52
N VAL A 10 1.88 -20.81 -28.10
CA VAL A 10 0.58 -20.15 -28.10
C VAL A 10 0.57 -19.07 -29.16
N ARG A 11 -0.31 -19.20 -30.16
CA ARG A 11 -0.56 -18.13 -31.13
C ARG A 11 -1.60 -17.17 -30.56
N MET A 12 -1.36 -15.88 -30.70
CA MET A 12 -2.27 -14.86 -30.20
C MET A 12 -2.30 -13.67 -31.16
N THR A 13 -3.42 -12.95 -31.19
CA THR A 13 -3.52 -11.66 -31.88
C THR A 13 -2.83 -10.57 -31.06
N ASP A 14 -2.61 -9.40 -31.65
CA ASP A 14 -1.98 -8.27 -30.97
C ASP A 14 -2.80 -7.80 -29.76
N GLU A 15 -4.13 -7.81 -29.85
CA GLU A 15 -5.02 -7.42 -28.75
C GLU A 15 -4.92 -8.41 -27.58
N GLN A 16 -4.81 -9.71 -27.90
CA GLN A 16 -4.62 -10.76 -26.89
C GLN A 16 -3.26 -10.63 -26.22
N TYR A 17 -2.21 -10.33 -26.98
CA TYR A 17 -0.88 -10.06 -26.43
C TYR A 17 -0.86 -8.84 -25.52
N GLN A 18 -1.49 -7.73 -25.93
CA GLN A 18 -1.64 -6.54 -25.08
C GLN A 18 -2.39 -6.85 -23.78
N ARG A 19 -3.46 -7.66 -23.85
CA ARG A 19 -4.20 -8.09 -22.67
C ARG A 19 -3.33 -8.94 -21.74
N LEU A 20 -2.53 -9.87 -22.29
CA LEU A 20 -1.56 -10.63 -21.53
C LEU A 20 -0.56 -9.71 -20.81
N CYS A 21 0.03 -8.73 -21.51
CA CYS A 21 0.96 -7.76 -20.93
C CYS A 21 0.35 -7.02 -19.73
N ARG A 22 -0.91 -6.58 -19.82
CA ARG A 22 -1.63 -5.97 -18.69
C ARG A 22 -1.74 -6.91 -17.49
N TYR A 23 -2.10 -8.18 -17.71
CA TYR A 23 -2.17 -9.15 -16.62
C TYR A 23 -0.81 -9.46 -16.00
N LEU A 24 0.25 -9.55 -16.79
CA LEU A 24 1.60 -9.75 -16.27
C LEU A 24 2.09 -8.55 -15.44
N ALA A 25 1.71 -7.32 -15.83
CA ALA A 25 2.03 -6.11 -15.05
C ALA A 25 1.36 -6.10 -13.67
N ILE A 26 0.11 -6.55 -13.59
CA ILE A 26 -0.68 -6.59 -12.34
C ILE A 26 -0.23 -7.76 -11.45
N THR A 27 0.01 -8.93 -12.02
CA THR A 27 0.35 -10.15 -11.26
C THR A 27 1.84 -10.24 -10.93
N ARG A 28 2.69 -9.51 -11.67
CA ARG A 28 4.15 -9.54 -11.58
C ARG A 28 4.73 -10.95 -11.73
N LEU A 29 4.01 -11.83 -12.44
CA LEU A 29 4.46 -13.19 -12.72
C LEU A 29 5.25 -13.24 -14.03
N PRO A 30 6.28 -14.09 -14.13
CA PRO A 30 6.86 -14.44 -15.43
C PRO A 30 5.80 -15.08 -16.33
N VAL A 31 5.83 -14.81 -17.64
CA VAL A 31 4.87 -15.31 -18.62
C VAL A 31 4.62 -16.83 -18.53
N THR A 32 5.68 -17.62 -18.38
CA THR A 32 5.57 -19.09 -18.26
C THR A 32 4.89 -19.51 -16.96
N THR A 33 5.06 -18.73 -15.88
CA THR A 33 4.41 -19.02 -14.60
C THR A 33 2.94 -18.67 -14.67
N TYR A 34 2.60 -17.55 -15.32
CA TYR A 34 1.22 -17.15 -15.57
C TYR A 34 0.46 -18.23 -16.35
N PHE A 35 1.00 -18.70 -17.48
CA PHE A 35 0.34 -19.75 -18.28
C PHE A 35 0.24 -21.08 -17.56
N ARG A 36 1.30 -21.53 -16.85
CA ARG A 36 1.20 -22.76 -16.05
C ARG A 36 0.09 -22.68 -15.00
N LYS A 37 -0.05 -21.53 -14.34
CA LYS A 37 -1.11 -21.31 -13.35
C LYS A 37 -2.50 -21.31 -13.99
N LEU A 38 -2.62 -20.69 -15.16
CA LEU A 38 -3.85 -20.63 -15.92
C LEU A 38 -4.29 -22.03 -16.39
N ILE A 39 -3.37 -22.82 -16.96
CA ILE A 39 -3.64 -24.19 -17.42
C ILE A 39 -4.02 -25.11 -16.27
N LYS A 40 -3.41 -24.92 -15.10
CA LYS A 40 -3.75 -25.67 -13.88
C LYS A 40 -4.99 -25.15 -13.15
N GLU A 41 -5.67 -24.15 -13.70
CA GLU A 41 -6.86 -23.50 -13.10
C GLU A 41 -6.61 -22.98 -11.68
N THR A 42 -5.35 -22.65 -11.37
CA THR A 42 -5.00 -22.10 -10.06
C THR A 42 -5.34 -20.62 -9.99
N THR A 43 -5.83 -20.17 -8.83
CA THR A 43 -6.13 -18.76 -8.61
C THR A 43 -4.86 -17.90 -8.79
N ILE A 44 -4.97 -16.88 -9.64
CA ILE A 44 -3.90 -15.90 -9.90
C ILE A 44 -4.25 -14.60 -9.19
N HIS A 45 -3.55 -14.31 -8.10
CA HIS A 45 -3.74 -13.06 -7.38
C HIS A 45 -2.94 -11.93 -8.03
N ALA A 46 -3.53 -10.74 -8.07
CA ALA A 46 -2.80 -9.51 -8.35
C ALA A 46 -1.71 -9.32 -7.29
N ARG A 47 -0.49 -9.02 -7.73
CA ARG A 47 0.57 -8.57 -6.82
C ARG A 47 0.46 -7.06 -6.74
N MET A 48 -0.51 -6.60 -5.95
CA MET A 48 -0.55 -5.20 -5.55
C MET A 48 0.81 -4.88 -4.92
N PRO A 49 1.55 -3.89 -5.42
CA PRO A 49 2.65 -3.36 -4.64
C PRO A 49 1.99 -2.86 -3.36
N ARG A 50 2.23 -3.54 -2.24
CA ARG A 50 2.16 -2.86 -0.95
C ARG A 50 3.24 -1.80 -1.04
N GLN A 51 2.92 -0.63 -1.57
CA GLN A 51 3.69 0.55 -1.28
C GLN A 51 3.64 0.61 0.25
N LYS A 52 4.71 0.16 0.89
CA LYS A 52 4.94 0.43 2.30
C LYS A 52 5.18 1.93 2.35
N ILE A 53 4.10 2.71 2.30
CA ILE A 53 4.16 4.11 2.66
C ILE A 53 4.48 4.07 4.14
N ASP A 54 5.68 4.48 4.50
CA ASP A 54 6.01 4.73 5.89
C ASP A 54 5.13 5.89 6.34
N PRO A 55 4.15 5.68 7.25
CA PRO A 55 3.30 6.76 7.72
C PRO A 55 4.04 7.73 8.64
N HIS A 56 5.22 7.35 9.15
CA HIS A 56 5.92 8.09 10.19
C HIS A 56 6.27 9.54 9.80
N PRO A 57 6.80 9.84 8.60
CA PRO A 57 7.08 11.22 8.20
C PRO A 57 5.82 12.09 8.15
N ALA A 58 4.73 11.56 7.59
CA ALA A 58 3.47 12.29 7.47
C ALA A 58 2.84 12.57 8.86
N VAL A 59 2.82 11.57 9.73
CA VAL A 59 2.33 11.70 11.11
C VAL A 59 3.17 12.69 11.91
N ASN A 60 4.50 12.65 11.77
CA ASN A 60 5.38 13.59 12.47
C ASN A 60 5.15 15.05 12.03
N HIS A 61 4.91 15.29 10.73
CA HIS A 61 4.56 16.62 10.25
C HIS A 61 3.24 17.13 10.84
N ILE A 62 2.20 16.30 10.87
CA ILE A 62 0.90 16.64 11.48
C ILE A 62 1.08 16.94 12.97
N TYR A 63 1.81 16.09 13.69
CA TYR A 63 2.08 16.26 15.12
C TYR A 63 2.80 17.59 15.43
N SER A 64 3.82 17.93 14.63
CA SER A 64 4.54 19.20 14.75
C SER A 64 3.62 20.41 14.54
N ASN A 65 2.76 20.38 13.51
CA ASN A 65 1.81 21.46 13.23
C ASN A 65 0.81 21.63 14.39
N ILE A 66 0.31 20.52 14.94
CA ILE A 66 -0.60 20.55 16.09
C ILE A 66 0.09 21.18 17.30
N ARG A 67 1.33 20.80 17.61
CA ARG A 67 2.09 21.43 18.70
C ARG A 67 2.32 22.93 18.49
N GLN A 68 2.51 23.38 17.25
CA GLN A 68 2.65 24.81 16.95
C GLN A 68 1.33 25.55 17.20
N ILE A 69 0.19 24.99 16.76
CA ILE A 69 -1.14 25.56 17.01
C ILE A 69 -1.44 25.60 18.52
N ALA A 70 -1.19 24.51 19.24
CA ALA A 70 -1.47 24.40 20.67
C ALA A 70 -0.60 25.32 21.54
N ARG A 71 0.57 25.74 21.05
CA ARG A 71 1.45 26.73 21.71
C ARG A 71 1.08 28.17 21.40
N CYS A 72 0.25 28.43 20.38
CA CYS A 72 -0.17 29.77 20.03
C CYS A 72 -1.13 30.33 21.10
N PRO A 73 -0.77 31.41 21.84
CA PRO A 73 -1.58 31.94 22.93
C PRO A 73 -2.99 32.35 22.46
N ARG A 74 -3.06 33.03 21.32
CA ARG A 74 -4.32 33.46 20.70
C ARG A 74 -5.25 32.28 20.37
N ALA A 75 -4.69 31.15 19.95
CA ALA A 75 -5.50 29.97 19.66
C ALA A 75 -6.05 29.34 20.95
N ARG A 76 -5.25 29.31 22.03
CA ARG A 76 -5.67 28.83 23.36
C ARG A 76 -6.75 29.69 24.00
N GLU A 77 -6.70 31.00 23.77
CA GLU A 77 -7.73 31.92 24.25
C GLU A 77 -9.05 31.76 23.48
N LEU A 78 -8.98 31.55 22.16
CA LEU A 78 -10.16 31.43 21.31
C LEU A 78 -10.87 30.07 21.39
N ALA A 79 -10.11 28.98 21.57
CA ALA A 79 -10.62 27.63 21.43
C ALA A 79 -9.88 26.61 22.34
N PRO A 80 -9.91 26.78 23.67
CA PRO A 80 -9.14 25.95 24.60
C PRO A 80 -9.56 24.48 24.57
N GLU A 81 -10.86 24.20 24.44
CA GLU A 81 -11.39 22.84 24.39
C GLU A 81 -11.00 22.12 23.08
N GLN A 82 -11.08 22.82 21.95
CA GLN A 82 -10.70 22.27 20.65
C GLN A 82 -9.19 22.00 20.58
N ILE A 83 -8.37 22.82 21.23
CA ILE A 83 -6.93 22.54 21.33
C ILE A 83 -6.66 21.30 22.17
N ALA A 84 -7.33 21.13 23.30
CA ALA A 84 -7.20 19.92 24.12
C ALA A 84 -7.63 18.66 23.35
N GLN A 85 -8.73 18.73 22.59
CA GLN A 85 -9.16 17.64 21.71
C GLN A 85 -8.14 17.35 20.60
N LEU A 86 -7.54 18.39 20.01
CA LEU A 86 -6.53 18.24 18.97
C LEU A 86 -5.25 17.59 19.49
N GLU A 87 -4.78 17.97 20.68
CA GLU A 87 -3.63 17.34 21.35
C GLU A 87 -3.92 15.85 21.65
N PHE A 88 -5.11 15.55 22.20
CA PHE A 88 -5.53 14.16 22.46
C PHE A 88 -5.55 13.30 21.18
N LEU A 89 -6.12 13.81 20.09
CA LEU A 89 -6.17 13.09 18.82
C LEU A 89 -4.78 12.91 18.20
N ALA A 90 -3.86 13.87 18.39
CA ALA A 90 -2.49 13.76 17.92
C ALA A 90 -1.75 12.62 18.61
N ASP A 91 -1.90 12.50 19.93
CA ASP A 91 -1.28 11.42 20.70
C ASP A 91 -1.85 10.04 20.29
N LYS A 92 -3.17 9.95 20.09
CA LYS A 92 -3.81 8.73 19.58
C LYS A 92 -3.32 8.35 18.19
N LEU A 93 -3.14 9.33 17.30
CA LEU A 93 -2.61 9.09 15.96
C LEU A 93 -1.16 8.54 16.02
N CYS A 94 -0.34 9.04 16.93
CA CYS A 94 1.01 8.53 17.15
C CYS A 94 1.02 7.09 17.68
N GLU A 95 0.13 6.75 18.62
CA GLU A 95 -0.05 5.38 19.13
C GLU A 95 -0.43 4.42 18.01
N GLU A 96 -1.46 4.75 17.22
CA GLU A 96 -1.90 3.92 16.09
C GLU A 96 -0.79 3.77 15.03
N CYS A 97 -0.04 4.83 14.75
CA CYS A 97 1.11 4.77 13.83
C CYS A 97 2.20 3.81 14.34
N PHE A 98 2.43 3.74 15.65
CA PHE A 98 3.38 2.82 16.26
C PHE A 98 2.88 1.37 16.22
N LEU A 99 1.59 1.13 16.45
CA LEU A 99 0.99 -0.20 16.31
C LEU A 99 1.07 -0.71 14.86
N LEU A 100 0.79 0.15 13.88
CA LEU A 100 0.88 -0.21 12.47
C LEU A 100 2.32 -0.50 12.00
N SER A 101 3.33 0.12 12.61
CA SER A 101 4.74 -0.14 12.28
C SER A 101 5.27 -1.42 12.92
N THR A 102 4.70 -1.85 14.05
CA THR A 102 5.08 -3.09 14.76
C THR A 102 4.35 -4.34 14.28
N GLN A 103 3.26 -4.19 13.51
CA GLN A 103 2.51 -5.31 12.89
C GLN A 103 3.04 -5.77 11.51
N GLN A 104 4.22 -5.31 11.07
CA GLN A 104 4.84 -5.65 9.78
C GLN A 104 5.97 -6.67 9.89
#